data_AF-A0A4V5PGQ5-F1
#
_entry.id   AF-A0A4V5PGQ5-F1
#
_cell.length_a   1.000
_cell.length_b   1.000
_cell.length_c   1.000
_cell.angle_alpha   90.00
_cell.angle_beta   90.00
_cell.angle_gamma   90.00
#
_symmetry.space_group_name_H-M   'P 1'
#
loop_
_entity.id
_entity.type
_entity.pdbx_description
1 polymer ?
#
loop_
_entity_poly.entity_id
_entity_poly.type
_entity_poly.pdbx_seq_one_letter_code
_entity_poly.pdbx_strand_id
1 'polypeptide(L)' 'MPDFLDDGLRAVLRLVGHSELANPDDMPALALMLILVLSWILVGVLVAVANLVVRKRWSVRRL' A
#
# COMPACT_ATOMS: atom_id res chain seq x y z
N MET A 1 17.54 -7.58 -5.47
CA MET A 1 16.74 -6.69 -4.58
C MET A 1 17.06 -7.11 -3.14
N PRO A 2 16.88 -6.26 -2.11
CA PRO A 2 17.07 -6.72 -0.74
C PRO A 2 16.09 -7.85 -0.41
N ASP A 3 16.56 -8.89 0.28
CA ASP A 3 15.87 -10.19 0.39
C ASP A 3 14.44 -10.09 0.94
N PHE A 4 14.22 -9.21 1.93
CA PHE A 4 12.89 -8.98 2.53
C PHE A 4 11.83 -8.50 1.53
N LEU A 5 12.25 -7.77 0.49
CA LEU A 5 11.35 -7.20 -0.50
C LEU A 5 10.96 -8.25 -1.55
N ASP A 6 11.88 -9.15 -1.90
CA ASP A 6 11.65 -10.27 -2.82
C ASP A 6 10.71 -11.30 -2.17
N ASP A 7 10.96 -11.68 -0.91
CA ASP A 7 10.07 -12.58 -0.15
C ASP A 7 8.66 -12.01 0.00
N GLY A 8 8.54 -10.72 0.31
CA GLY A 8 7.26 -10.01 0.39
C GLY A 8 6.51 -9.98 -0.94
N LEU A 9 7.22 -9.71 -2.04
CA LEU A 9 6.63 -9.68 -3.38
C LEU A 9 6.12 -11.06 -3.80
N ARG A 10 6.91 -12.11 -3.58
CA ARG A 10 6.51 -13.50 -3.85
C ARG A 10 5.31 -13.93 -3.02
N ALA A 11 5.23 -13.50 -1.76
CA ALA A 11 4.05 -13.76 -0.92
C ALA A 11 2.79 -13.06 -1.47
N VAL A 12 2.90 -11.80 -1.89
CA VAL A 12 1.79 -11.06 -2.51
C VAL A 12 1.37 -11.70 -3.83
N LEU A 13 2.30 -12.08 -4.69
CA LEU A 13 2.00 -12.76 -5.96
C LEU A 13 1.30 -14.10 -5.75
N ARG A 14 1.72 -14.88 -4.73
CA ARG A 14 1.02 -16.10 -4.32
C ARG A 14 -0.38 -15.83 -3.80
N LEU A 15 -0.58 -14.75 -3.02
CA LEU A 15 -1.89 -14.36 -2.50
C LEU A 15 -2.85 -13.91 -3.63
N VAL A 16 -2.32 -13.20 -4.62
CA VAL A 16 -3.08 -12.72 -5.80
C VAL A 16 -3.27 -13.84 -6.85
N GLY A 17 -2.67 -15.01 -6.65
CA GLY A 17 -2.82 -16.18 -7.52
C GLY A 17 -2.03 -16.12 -8.82
N HIS A 18 -1.10 -15.18 -8.96
CA HIS A 18 -0.32 -14.94 -10.18
C HIS A 18 1.17 -15.27 -9.96
N SER A 19 1.46 -16.49 -9.49
CA SER A 19 2.84 -16.96 -9.29
C SER A 19 3.64 -17.06 -10.58
N GLU A 20 2.97 -17.05 -11.73
CA GLU A 20 3.56 -16.99 -13.07
C GLU A 20 4.26 -15.67 -13.40
N LEU A 21 3.91 -14.56 -12.71
CA LEU A 21 4.61 -13.28 -12.81
C LEU A 21 5.88 -13.20 -11.95
N ALA A 22 6.26 -14.29 -11.25
CA ALA A 22 7.50 -14.36 -10.48
C ALA A 22 8.75 -14.58 -11.37
N ASN A 23 8.77 -13.95 -12.56
CA ASN A 23 9.92 -13.94 -13.44
C ASN A 23 10.97 -12.96 -12.89
N PRO A 24 12.25 -13.36 -12.72
CA PRO A 24 13.27 -12.55 -12.06
C PRO A 24 13.53 -11.20 -12.75
N ASP A 25 13.29 -11.08 -14.06
CA ASP A 25 13.43 -9.81 -14.79
C ASP A 25 12.31 -8.80 -14.49
N ASP A 26 11.11 -9.27 -14.14
CA ASP A 26 9.92 -8.43 -13.92
C ASP A 26 9.68 -8.08 -12.45
N MET A 27 10.27 -8.86 -11.54
CA MET A 27 10.26 -8.61 -10.09
C MET A 27 10.57 -7.15 -9.69
N PRO A 28 11.56 -6.46 -10.28
CA PRO A 28 11.83 -5.08 -9.89
C PRO A 28 10.72 -4.09 -10.23
N ALA A 29 10.07 -4.24 -11.37
CA ALA A 29 8.95 -3.40 -11.77
C ALA A 29 7.71 -3.66 -10.89
N LEU A 30 7.42 -4.94 -10.63
CA LEU A 30 6.34 -5.36 -9.72
C LEU A 30 6.52 -4.80 -8.31
N ALA A 31 7.74 -4.79 -7.79
CA ALA A 31 8.02 -4.23 -6.46
C ALA A 31 7.79 -2.71 -6.41
N LEU A 32 8.23 -1.96 -7.43
CA LEU A 32 7.95 -0.52 -7.51
C LEU A 32 6.45 -0.23 -7.59
N MET A 33 5.73 -1.03 -8.37
CA MET A 33 4.28 -0.89 -8.50
C MET A 33 3.55 -1.20 -7.19
N LEU A 34 3.97 -2.24 -6.47
CA LEU A 34 3.42 -2.59 -5.15
C LEU A 34 3.69 -1.47 -4.13
N ILE A 35 4.92 -0.94 -4.08
CA ILE A 35 5.29 0.18 -3.21
C ILE A 35 4.45 1.41 -3.52
N LEU A 36 4.23 1.72 -4.80
CA LEU A 36 3.41 2.85 -5.22
C LEU A 36 1.96 2.71 -4.74
N VAL A 37 1.36 1.53 -4.94
CA VAL A 37 -0.02 1.25 -4.49
C VAL A 37 -0.12 1.36 -2.97
N LEU A 38 0.83 0.77 -2.23
CA LEU A 38 0.87 0.88 -0.77
C LEU A 38 1.02 2.34 -0.29
N SER A 39 1.84 3.13 -0.98
CA SER A 39 2.03 4.56 -0.69
C SER A 39 0.74 5.36 -0.88
N TRP A 40 0.00 5.12 -1.97
CA TRP A 40 -1.29 5.75 -2.20
C TRP A 40 -2.33 5.38 -1.15
N ILE A 41 -2.41 4.11 -0.76
CA ILE A 41 -3.29 3.67 0.32
C ILE A 41 -2.92 4.38 1.62
N LEU A 42 -1.63 4.45 1.95
CA LEU A 42 -1.14 5.10 3.17
C LEU A 42 -1.52 6.59 3.22
N VAL A 43 -1.29 7.32 2.13
CA VAL A 43 -1.66 8.74 2.01
C VAL A 43 -3.18 8.92 2.08
N GLY A 44 -3.94 8.07 1.39
CA GLY A 44 -5.40 8.10 1.42
C GLY A 44 -5.97 7.89 2.82
N VAL A 45 -5.44 6.90 3.56
CA VAL A 45 -5.81 6.64 4.96
C VAL A 45 -5.44 7.82 5.86
N LEU A 46 -4.23 8.38 5.69
CA LEU A 46 -3.79 9.53 6.48
C LEU A 46 -4.72 10.74 6.30
N VAL A 47 -5.07 11.05 5.05
CA VAL A 47 -6.00 12.14 4.71
C VAL A 47 -7.40 11.85 5.25
N ALA A 48 -7.89 10.61 5.12
CA ALA A 48 -9.19 10.22 5.65
C ALA A 48 -9.26 10.39 7.17
N VAL A 49 -8.24 9.92 7.90
CA VAL A 49 -8.16 10.06 9.36
C VAL A 49 -8.07 11.53 9.76
N ALA A 50 -7.22 12.33 9.11
CA ALA A 50 -7.11 13.76 9.38
C ALA A 50 -8.45 14.48 9.18
N ASN A 51 -9.14 14.19 8.08
CA ASN A 51 -10.46 14.75 7.79
C ASN A 51 -11.51 14.32 8.85
N LEU A 52 -11.47 13.07 9.31
CA LEU A 52 -12.37 12.56 10.35
C LEU A 52 -12.13 13.28 11.69
N VAL A 53 -10.86 13.49 12.07
CA VAL A 53 -10.46 14.24 13.28
C VAL A 53 -10.90 15.70 13.20
N VAL A 54 -10.68 16.35 12.05
CA VAL A 54 -11.11 17.73 11.81
C VAL A 54 -12.63 17.81 11.92
N ARG A 55 -13.39 17.00 11.18
CA ARG A 55 -14.86 16.98 11.24
C ARG A 55 -15.38 16.79 12.67
N LYS A 56 -14.78 15.86 13.43
CA LYS A 56 -15.14 15.64 14.84
C LYS A 56 -14.89 16.89 15.69
N ARG A 57 -13.75 17.57 15.55
CA ARG A 57 -13.45 18.81 16.28
C ARG A 57 -14.40 19.96 15.93
N TRP A 58 -14.75 20.12 14.66
CA TRP A 58 -15.67 21.17 14.22
C TRP A 58 -17.12 20.90 14.62
N SER A 59 -17.51 19.63 14.76
CA SER A 59 -18.83 19.27 15.30
C SER A 59 -18.97 19.62 16.78
N VAL A 60 -17.91 19.45 17.58
CA VAL A 60 -17.93 19.73 19.03
C VAL A 60 -18.00 21.22 19.33
N ARG A 61 -17.45 22.10 18.47
CA ARG A 61 -17.48 23.55 18.68
C ARG A 61 -18.80 24.24 18.27
N ARG A 62 -19.75 23.50 17.69
CA ARG A 62 -21.05 24.02 17.23
C ARG A 62 -22.21 23.73 18.20
N LEU A 63 -21.94 23.05 19.31
CA LEU A 63 -22.85 22.83 20.44
C LEU A 63 -22.40 23.74 21.60
#